data_AF-A0A969IHK6-F1
#
_entry.id   AF-A0A969IHK6-F1
#
_cell.length_a   1.000
_cell.length_b   1.000
_cell.length_c   1.000
_cell.angle_alpha   90.00
_cell.angle_beta   90.00
_cell.angle_gamma   90.00
#
_symmetry.space_group_name_H-M   'P 1'
#
loop_
_entity.id
_entity.type
_entity.pdbx_description
1 polymer ?
#
loop_
_entity_poly.entity_id
_entity_poly.type
_entity_poly.pdbx_seq_one_letter_code
_entity_poly.pdbx_strand_id
1 'polypeptide(L)'
;MAILQWSETSGVSWHYIAPGKPQQNAFVESFIGRLRDECLNETLFASLPHARAVLDAWRADYNGVRPHSALANRTPEEFRAQHIAVAASVGNRQNINPGLCP
;
A
#
# COMPACT_ATOMS: atom_id res chain seq x y z
N MET A 1 -8.89 -14.20 -19.58
CA MET A 1 -9.16 -13.14 -18.59
C MET A 1 -8.13 -12.04 -18.76
N ALA A 2 -8.55 -10.80 -19.05
CA ALA A 2 -7.61 -9.70 -19.37
C ALA A 2 -6.61 -9.40 -18.24
N ILE A 3 -7.03 -9.53 -16.97
CA ILE A 3 -6.17 -9.24 -15.81
C ILE A 3 -5.09 -10.29 -15.56
N LEU A 4 -5.39 -11.58 -15.78
CA LEU A 4 -4.41 -12.67 -15.61
C LEU A 4 -3.34 -12.62 -16.70
N GLN A 5 -3.75 -12.33 -17.94
CA GLN A 5 -2.82 -12.12 -19.04
C GLN A 5 -1.92 -10.90 -18.79
N TRP A 6 -2.47 -9.81 -18.24
CA TRP A 6 -1.67 -8.65 -17.85
C TRP A 6 -0.66 -8.99 -16.73
N SER A 7 -1.06 -9.75 -15.71
CA SER A 7 -0.14 -10.12 -14.63
C SER A 7 1.00 -11.00 -15.12
N GLU A 8 0.71 -11.96 -16.00
CA GLU A 8 1.71 -12.83 -16.63
C GLU A 8 2.70 -12.01 -17.48
N THR A 9 2.18 -11.14 -18.36
CA THR A 9 3.01 -10.30 -19.24
C THR A 9 3.82 -9.25 -18.47
N SER A 10 3.34 -8.80 -17.32
CA SER A 10 4.04 -7.84 -16.46
C SER A 10 5.02 -8.51 -15.47
N GLY A 11 5.07 -9.84 -15.43
CA GLY A 11 5.88 -10.60 -14.46
C GLY A 11 5.42 -10.44 -13.00
N VAL A 12 4.16 -10.01 -12.78
CA VAL A 12 3.59 -9.83 -11.45
C VAL A 12 2.96 -11.15 -11.01
N SER A 13 3.51 -11.76 -9.96
CA SER A 13 2.96 -13.02 -9.42
C SER A 13 1.56 -12.79 -8.84
N TRP A 14 0.61 -13.62 -9.27
CA TRP A 14 -0.78 -13.57 -8.80
C TRP A 14 -1.00 -14.56 -7.65
N HIS A 15 -1.57 -14.07 -6.54
CA HIS A 15 -1.87 -14.90 -5.38
C HIS A 15 -3.30 -14.66 -4.90
N TYR A 16 -4.07 -15.74 -4.76
CA TYR A 16 -5.36 -15.70 -4.08
C TYR A 16 -5.16 -15.73 -2.56
N ILE A 17 -6.09 -15.10 -1.84
CA ILE A 17 -6.20 -15.31 -0.40
C ILE A 17 -6.55 -16.78 -0.14
N ALA A 18 -5.91 -17.37 0.86
CA ALA A 18 -6.20 -18.73 1.27
C ALA A 18 -7.58 -18.79 1.97
N PRO A 19 -8.40 -19.81 1.69
CA PRO A 19 -9.65 -20.02 2.42
C PRO A 19 -9.41 -20.04 3.93
N GLY A 20 -10.22 -19.30 4.68
CA GLY A 20 -10.12 -19.22 6.14
C GLY A 20 -8.98 -18.36 6.68
N LYS A 21 -8.24 -17.60 5.83
CA LYS A 21 -7.17 -16.68 6.26
C LYS A 21 -7.49 -15.21 5.94
N PRO A 22 -8.49 -14.60 6.61
CA PRO A 22 -8.88 -13.20 6.37
C PRO A 22 -7.72 -12.22 6.64
N GLN A 23 -6.78 -12.58 7.51
CA GLN A 23 -5.62 -11.75 7.83
C GLN A 23 -4.74 -11.42 6.60
N GLN A 24 -4.76 -12.24 5.55
CA GLN A 24 -4.02 -11.97 4.32
C GLN A 24 -4.55 -10.73 3.56
N ASN A 25 -5.79 -10.33 3.83
CA ASN A 25 -6.43 -9.15 3.25
C ASN A 25 -6.50 -7.96 4.22
N ALA A 26 -6.10 -8.15 5.49
CA ALA A 26 -6.34 -7.16 6.55
C ALA A 26 -5.70 -5.79 6.27
N PHE A 27 -4.54 -5.75 5.63
CA PHE A 27 -3.86 -4.50 5.28
C PHE A 27 -4.65 -3.68 4.27
N VAL A 28 -5.13 -4.30 3.19
CA VAL A 28 -5.91 -3.59 2.17
C VAL A 28 -7.30 -3.23 2.69
N GLU A 29 -7.91 -4.08 3.51
CA GLU A 29 -9.18 -3.76 4.19
C GLU A 29 -9.05 -2.54 5.10
N SER A 30 -7.98 -2.48 5.91
CA SER A 30 -7.70 -1.34 6.79
C SER A 30 -7.46 -0.05 6.00
N PHE A 31 -6.74 -0.14 4.87
CA PHE A 31 -6.52 1.00 3.98
C PHE A 31 -7.81 1.50 3.33
N ILE A 32 -8.60 0.59 2.75
CA ILE A 32 -9.85 0.93 2.07
C ILE A 32 -10.89 1.46 3.05
N GLY A 33 -10.96 0.90 4.27
CA GLY A 33 -11.79 1.44 5.34
C GLY A 33 -11.44 2.89 5.65
N ARG A 34 -10.15 3.19 5.87
CA ARG A 34 -9.70 4.55 6.13
C ARG A 34 -9.97 5.52 4.98
N LEU A 35 -9.70 5.12 3.73
CA LEU A 35 -10.03 5.94 2.55
C LEU A 35 -11.54 6.24 2.49
N ARG A 36 -12.36 5.24 2.81
CA ARG A 36 -13.81 5.41 2.80
C ARG A 36 -14.26 6.41 3.85
N ASP A 37 -13.80 6.21 5.09
CA ASP A 37 -14.25 6.99 6.24
C ASP A 37 -13.70 8.42 6.23
N GLU A 38 -12.47 8.64 5.74
CA GLU A 38 -11.82 9.96 5.76
C GLU A 38 -12.03 10.77 4.47
N CYS A 39 -12.36 10.13 3.34
CA CYS A 39 -12.43 10.81 2.04
C CYS A 39 -13.76 10.59 1.32
N LEU A 40 -14.10 9.33 1.03
CA LEU A 40 -15.21 9.03 0.13
C LEU A 40 -16.59 9.34 0.75
N ASN A 41 -16.76 9.08 2.04
CA ASN A 41 -18.02 9.33 2.74
C ASN A 41 -18.19 10.82 3.11
N GLU A 42 -17.09 11.55 3.30
CA GLU A 42 -17.10 12.95 3.73
C GLU A 42 -17.21 13.93 2.55
N THR A 43 -17.01 13.47 1.31
CA THR A 43 -16.96 14.34 0.13
C THR A 43 -18.08 14.04 -0.85
N LEU A 44 -18.90 15.05 -1.16
CA LEU A 44 -19.79 15.01 -2.31
C LEU A 44 -19.04 15.37 -3.59
N PHE A 45 -18.92 14.42 -4.52
CA PHE A 45 -18.20 14.64 -5.76
C PHE A 45 -19.07 15.32 -6.83
N ALA A 46 -18.70 16.55 -7.21
CA ALA A 46 -19.41 17.29 -8.24
C ALA A 46 -19.16 16.78 -9.68
N SER A 47 -18.02 16.11 -9.92
CA SER A 47 -17.64 15.58 -11.23
C SER A 47 -16.47 14.59 -11.12
N LEU A 48 -16.19 13.84 -12.20
CA LEU A 48 -15.04 12.93 -12.26
C LEU A 48 -13.68 13.65 -12.11
N PRO A 49 -13.43 14.81 -12.76
CA PRO A 49 -12.21 15.57 -12.51
C PRO A 49 -12.07 16.02 -11.05
N HIS A 50 -13.18 16.43 -10.42
CA HIS A 50 -13.18 16.80 -9.01
C HIS A 50 -12.85 15.60 -8.12
N ALA A 51 -13.46 14.44 -8.36
CA ALA A 51 -13.14 13.21 -7.63
C ALA A 51 -11.66 12.81 -7.77
N ARG A 52 -11.08 12.94 -8.97
CA ARG A 52 -9.65 12.68 -9.19
C ARG A 52 -8.77 13.61 -8.35
N ALA A 53 -9.07 14.91 -8.37
CA ALA A 53 -8.30 15.90 -7.61
C ALA A 53 -8.37 15.66 -6.10
N VAL A 54 -9.55 15.35 -5.57
CA VAL A 54 -9.75 15.03 -4.14
C VAL A 54 -8.97 13.77 -3.75
N LEU A 55 -9.06 12.70 -4.55
CA LEU A 55 -8.35 11.45 -4.29
C LEU A 55 -6.83 11.63 -4.37
N ASP A 56 -6.33 12.45 -5.30
CA ASP A 56 -4.91 12.75 -5.41
C ASP A 56 -4.39 13.57 -4.21
N ALA A 57 -5.17 14.54 -3.75
CA ALA A 57 -4.85 15.31 -2.54
C ALA A 57 -4.82 14.40 -1.30
N TRP A 58 -5.83 13.53 -1.13
CA TRP A 58 -5.88 12.58 -0.02
C TRP A 58 -4.71 11.59 -0.06
N ARG A 59 -4.36 11.07 -1.24
CA ARG A 59 -3.20 10.18 -1.43
C ARG A 59 -1.89 10.86 -1.04
N ALA A 60 -1.70 12.12 -1.43
CA ALA A 60 -0.50 12.88 -1.09
C ALA A 60 -0.38 13.10 0.42
N ASP A 61 -1.48 13.46 1.09
CA ASP A 61 -1.53 13.62 2.55
C ASP A 61 -1.22 12.30 3.29
N TYR A 62 -1.88 11.21 2.89
CA TYR A 62 -1.71 9.89 3.50
C TYR A 62 -0.26 9.40 3.43
N ASN A 63 0.40 9.63 2.29
CA ASN A 63 1.74 9.12 2.01
C ASN A 63 2.87 10.03 2.52
N GLY A 64 2.67 11.35 2.53
CA GLY A 64 3.74 12.32 2.79
C GLY A 64 3.63 13.08 4.11
N VAL A 65 2.45 13.14 4.73
CA VAL A 65 2.23 13.98 5.92
C VAL A 65 1.88 13.15 7.15
N ARG A 66 1.09 12.08 6.99
CA ARG A 66 0.52 11.36 8.13
C ARG A 66 1.49 10.31 8.71
N PRO A 67 1.91 10.42 9.99
CA PRO A 67 2.68 9.37 10.65
C PRO A 67 1.79 8.18 10.99
N HIS A 68 2.27 6.96 10.76
CA HIS A 68 1.55 5.72 11.08
C HIS A 68 2.25 4.98 12.20
N SER A 69 1.53 4.63 13.26
CA SER A 69 2.07 3.91 14.43
C SER A 69 2.68 2.55 14.06
N ALA A 70 2.08 1.85 13.09
CA ALA A 70 2.62 0.62 12.51
C ALA A 70 3.97 0.80 11.81
N LEU A 71 4.33 2.03 11.41
CA LEU A 71 5.59 2.39 10.77
C LEU A 71 6.53 3.12 11.74
N ALA A 72 6.39 2.89 13.05
CA ALA A 72 7.12 3.59 14.10
C ALA A 72 6.97 5.13 14.03
N ASN A 73 5.73 5.60 13.79
CA ASN A 73 5.36 7.01 13.64
C ASN A 73 6.04 7.72 12.46
N ARG A 74 6.36 6.98 11.39
CA ARG A 74 6.84 7.53 10.12
C ARG A 74 5.73 7.57 9.08
N THR A 75 5.90 8.42 8.09
CA THR A 75 5.05 8.44 6.91
C THR A 75 5.40 7.25 5.98
N PRO A 76 4.47 6.81 5.11
CA PRO A 76 4.73 5.75 4.16
C PRO A 76 5.89 6.09 3.20
N GLU A 77 6.05 7.35 2.82
CA GLU A 77 7.17 7.79 1.97
C GLU A 77 8.52 7.69 2.70
N GLU A 78 8.60 8.10 3.96
CA GLU A 78 9.81 7.95 4.77
C GLU A 78 10.17 6.47 4.98
N PHE A 79 9.17 5.64 5.28
CA PHE A 79 9.37 4.20 5.41
C PHE A 79 9.88 3.58 4.11
N ARG A 80 9.30 3.97 2.96
CA ARG A 80 9.75 3.53 1.64
C ARG A 80 11.19 3.97 1.36
N ALA A 81 11.54 5.22 1.63
CA ALA A 81 12.89 5.74 1.41
C ALA A 81 13.93 4.98 2.24
N GLN A 82 13.60 4.68 3.51
CA GLN A 82 14.44 3.84 4.37
C GLN A 82 14.58 2.42 3.82
N HIS A 83 13.49 1.79 3.40
CA HIS A 83 13.52 0.44 2.83
C HIS A 83 14.35 0.36 1.54
N ILE A 84 14.28 1.39 0.68
CA ILE A 84 15.10 1.48 -0.53
C ILE A 84 16.57 1.66 -0.16
N ALA A 85 16.89 2.53 0.80
CA ALA A 85 18.26 2.73 1.28
C ALA A 85 18.84 1.46 1.92
N VAL A 86 18.04 0.73 2.70
CA VAL A 86 18.41 -0.58 3.25
C VAL A 86 18.60 -1.60 2.14
N ALA A 87 17.67 -1.72 1.19
CA ALA A 87 17.82 -2.64 0.06
C ALA A 87 19.08 -2.34 -0.78
N ALA A 88 19.40 -1.06 -0.99
CA ALA A 88 20.60 -0.64 -1.70
C ALA A 88 21.91 -0.94 -0.94
N SER A 89 21.89 -0.87 0.39
CA SER A 89 23.06 -1.21 1.24
C SER A 89 23.19 -2.72 1.50
N VAL A 90 22.08 -3.46 1.53
CA VAL A 90 22.01 -4.92 1.68
C VAL A 90 22.32 -5.65 0.35
N GLY A 91 22.25 -4.97 -0.79
CA GLY A 91 22.76 -5.46 -2.07
C GLY A 91 24.25 -5.88 -2.07
N ASN A 92 24.99 -5.62 -0.98
CA ASN A 92 26.36 -6.11 -0.74
C ASN A 92 26.46 -7.25 0.29
N ARG A 93 25.35 -7.81 0.79
CA ARG A 93 25.32 -8.99 1.65
C ARG A 93 24.14 -9.88 1.29
N GLN A 94 24.32 -10.72 0.27
CA GLN A 94 23.45 -11.88 0.12
C GLN A 94 23.49 -12.72 1.41
N ASN A 95 22.31 -13.25 1.76
CA ASN A 95 22.01 -14.22 2.80
C ASN A 95 21.60 -13.67 4.18
N ILE A 96 20.31 -13.32 4.33
CA ILE A 96 19.61 -13.46 5.61
C ILE A 96 18.24 -14.14 5.41
N ASN A 97 18.07 -15.19 6.22
CA ASN A 97 16.99 -16.19 6.33
C ASN A 97 15.55 -15.61 6.27
N PRO A 98 14.58 -16.27 5.60
CA PRO A 98 13.20 -15.78 5.46
C PRO A 98 12.30 -15.91 6.72
N GLY A 99 12.89 -15.95 7.92
CA GLY A 99 12.16 -16.20 9.16
C GLY A 99 12.19 -15.02 10.12
N LEU A 100 11.51 -13.91 9.81
CA LEU A 100 11.18 -12.86 10.78
C LEU A 100 9.97 -12.04 10.30
N CYS A 101 8.78 -12.54 10.60
CA CYS A 101 7.62 -11.73 10.94
C CYS A 101 7.25 -12.06 12.39
N PRO A 102 7.01 -11.08 13.28
CA PRO A 102 6.07 -11.31 14.38
C PRO A 102 4.64 -11.51 13.84
#